data_AF-A0A381TAF3-F1
#
_entry.id   AF-A0A381TAF3-F1
#
_cell.length_a   1.000
_cell.length_b   1.000
_cell.length_c   1.000
_cell.angle_alpha   90.00
_cell.angle_beta   90.00
_cell.angle_gamma   90.00
#
_symmetry.space_group_name_H-M   'P 1'
#
loop_
_entity.id
_entity.type
_entity.pdbx_description
1 polymer ?
#
loop_
_entity_poly.entity_id
_entity_poly.type
_entity_poly.pdbx_seq_one_letter_code
_entity_poly.pdbx_strand_id
1 'polypeptide(L)'
;MAATEWAWRVLSAGILFSTTACQPMADAPLSQNELTRSIEDAKSFQDDVEFLERHMELVILRRADSRAQVVVAPHWQGRVMTSTANSDTGIGYGWINEALIASGELQPHINAVGGEDRFWLGPEGGQFSIFFQNNDPFDLEHWQTPPALDTTPYEVTTRDDSQVAFTHHVTLTNYSDSRFDVRIDRAVRLVEASGLGVAIPPSVQSVAYESENTITNVGPNVWAPDTGLLSIWILGMFKHSPKTVVIIPFRAGSEDNLGPIVNDAYFGKVPDDRLTIRNTVLFFRADGAYRSKIGLSPQRSTPVLGSYDATRQLLTVVRYDLPEGATDYVNSMWEFQDEPYAGDAVNSYNDGPPSPGAAALGPFYELETSSPAAALTPGQSLTHKHQTYHFEGTKVSLDPIVQETFGVSLNTIVTALP
;
A
#
# COMPACT_ATOMS: atom_id res chain seq x y z
N MET A 1 -23.64 51.99 -48.91
CA MET A 1 -23.58 50.71 -49.64
C MET A 1 -23.62 49.63 -48.56
N ALA A 2 -24.78 49.18 -48.08
CA ALA A 2 -25.68 48.20 -48.72
C ALA A 2 -24.89 46.91 -49.04
N ALA A 3 -25.20 45.70 -48.56
CA ALA A 3 -26.42 45.18 -47.95
C ALA A 3 -26.16 43.75 -47.36
N THR A 4 -27.01 43.34 -46.38
CA THR A 4 -27.68 42.01 -46.22
C THR A 4 -26.81 40.76 -45.89
N GLU A 5 -27.21 39.75 -45.11
CA GLU A 5 -28.48 39.29 -44.47
C GLU A 5 -28.11 38.14 -43.47
N TRP A 6 -28.68 38.01 -42.25
CA TRP A 6 -29.84 37.15 -41.86
C TRP A 6 -29.60 35.63 -42.13
N ALA A 7 -29.93 34.62 -41.30
CA ALA A 7 -30.91 34.50 -40.22
C ALA A 7 -30.94 33.05 -39.60
N TRP A 8 -31.40 32.95 -38.33
CA TRP A 8 -32.27 31.90 -37.71
C TRP A 8 -31.77 30.43 -37.59
N ARG A 9 -32.03 29.62 -36.55
CA ARG A 9 -33.00 29.48 -35.41
C ARG A 9 -32.34 28.53 -34.37
N VAL A 10 -32.69 28.50 -33.08
CA VAL A 10 -33.73 27.61 -32.53
C VAL A 10 -34.14 28.05 -31.11
N LEU A 11 -35.47 28.07 -30.96
CA LEU A 11 -36.38 28.07 -29.82
C LEU A 11 -35.86 28.20 -28.38
N SER A 12 -36.35 29.28 -27.75
CA SER A 12 -36.69 29.36 -26.33
C SER A 12 -38.00 28.58 -26.05
N ALA A 13 -37.98 27.73 -25.03
CA ALA A 13 -39.17 27.33 -24.28
C ALA A 13 -38.85 27.54 -22.80
N GLY A 14 -39.48 28.54 -22.19
CA GLY A 14 -39.33 28.83 -20.77
C GLY A 14 -40.20 27.90 -19.93
N ILE A 15 -39.70 27.49 -18.77
CA ILE A 15 -40.50 27.01 -17.64
C ILE A 15 -39.92 27.59 -16.34
N LEU A 16 -40.86 27.91 -15.46
CA LEU A 16 -40.84 28.74 -14.26
C LEU A 16 -39.68 28.52 -13.27
N PHE A 17 -39.29 29.64 -12.66
CA PHE A 17 -38.56 29.70 -11.39
C PHE A 17 -39.39 29.09 -10.25
N SER A 18 -38.86 28.05 -9.62
CA SER A 18 -39.17 27.70 -8.23
C SER A 18 -37.92 27.94 -7.39
N THR A 19 -37.95 28.96 -6.56
CA THR A 19 -36.94 29.21 -5.53
C THR A 19 -37.17 28.24 -4.37
N THR A 20 -36.54 27.07 -4.41
CA THR A 20 -36.31 26.25 -3.22
C THR A 20 -34.88 26.51 -2.74
N ALA A 21 -34.78 27.12 -1.56
CA ALA A 21 -33.53 27.31 -0.85
C ALA A 21 -32.80 25.97 -0.71
N CYS A 22 -31.57 25.89 -1.22
CA CYS A 22 -30.65 24.80 -0.91
C CYS A 22 -30.28 24.93 0.58
N GLN A 23 -30.82 24.04 1.41
CA GLN A 23 -30.23 23.75 2.71
C GLN A 23 -28.92 23.00 2.48
N PRO A 24 -27.85 23.28 3.26
CA PRO A 24 -26.64 22.47 3.21
C PRO A 24 -26.98 21.07 3.71
N MET A 25 -26.90 20.06 2.84
CA MET A 25 -26.89 18.67 3.30
C MET A 25 -25.56 18.46 4.00
N ALA A 26 -25.62 18.33 5.32
CA ALA A 26 -24.52 17.83 6.12
C ALA A 26 -24.18 16.40 5.66
N ASP A 27 -22.89 16.08 5.64
CA ASP A 27 -22.36 14.75 5.37
C ASP A 27 -23.07 13.71 6.25
N ALA A 28 -23.88 12.86 5.63
CA ALA A 28 -24.53 11.75 6.32
C ALA A 28 -23.55 10.57 6.33
N PRO A 29 -23.09 10.09 7.50
CA PRO A 29 -22.30 8.87 7.58
C PRO A 29 -23.12 7.68 7.05
N LEU A 30 -22.44 6.71 6.44
CA LEU A 30 -23.03 5.47 5.95
C LEU A 30 -23.93 4.83 7.02
N SER A 31 -25.11 4.37 6.61
CA SER A 31 -26.10 3.86 7.54
C SER A 31 -25.65 2.55 8.17
N GLN A 32 -26.08 2.29 9.40
CA GLN A 32 -25.77 1.04 10.13
C GLN A 32 -26.22 -0.22 9.35
N ASN A 33 -27.22 -0.10 8.47
CA ASN A 33 -27.68 -1.16 7.57
C ASN A 33 -26.73 -1.43 6.40
N GLU A 34 -26.02 -0.42 5.89
CA GLU A 34 -24.99 -0.60 4.85
C GLU A 34 -23.71 -1.21 5.43
N LEU A 35 -23.33 -0.80 6.65
CA LEU A 35 -22.27 -1.47 7.42
C LEU A 35 -22.58 -2.95 7.69
N THR A 36 -23.83 -3.27 8.05
CA THR A 36 -24.23 -4.66 8.37
C THR A 36 -24.30 -5.51 7.10
N ARG A 37 -24.75 -4.96 5.97
CA ARG A 37 -24.77 -5.65 4.67
C ARG A 37 -23.35 -5.96 4.16
N SER A 38 -22.36 -5.10 4.42
CA SER A 38 -20.96 -5.37 4.06
C SER A 38 -20.29 -6.53 4.82
N ILE A 39 -20.89 -6.97 5.94
CA ILE A 39 -20.38 -8.10 6.74
C ILE A 39 -21.00 -9.42 6.26
N GLU A 40 -22.26 -9.42 5.83
CA GLU A 40 -22.96 -10.62 5.35
C GLU A 40 -22.62 -11.00 3.88
N ASP A 41 -22.14 -10.05 3.06
CA ASP A 41 -21.72 -10.29 1.66
C ASP A 41 -20.19 -10.35 1.46
N ALA A 42 -19.42 -10.59 2.53
CA ALA A 42 -17.96 -10.66 2.42
C ALA A 42 -17.55 -11.88 1.57
N LYS A 43 -17.04 -11.61 0.36
CA LYS A 43 -16.51 -12.64 -0.55
C LYS A 43 -15.48 -13.51 0.14
N SER A 44 -15.60 -14.82 -0.06
CA SER A 44 -14.68 -15.81 0.46
C SER A 44 -13.33 -15.72 -0.26
N PHE A 45 -12.29 -16.32 0.34
CA PHE A 45 -11.01 -16.50 -0.34
C PHE A 45 -11.16 -17.26 -1.67
N GLN A 46 -12.06 -18.25 -1.70
CA GLN A 46 -12.31 -19.04 -2.91
C GLN A 46 -12.94 -18.20 -4.02
N ASP A 47 -13.84 -17.25 -3.68
CA ASP A 47 -14.40 -16.30 -4.66
C ASP A 47 -13.31 -15.41 -5.26
N ASP A 48 -12.35 -14.95 -4.44
CA ASP A 48 -11.20 -14.15 -4.89
C ASP A 48 -10.34 -14.98 -5.87
N VAL A 49 -10.04 -16.25 -5.55
CA VAL A 49 -9.25 -17.15 -6.41
C VAL A 49 -9.99 -17.42 -7.73
N GLU A 50 -11.26 -17.81 -7.69
CA GLU A 50 -12.06 -18.09 -8.90
C GLU A 50 -12.24 -16.87 -9.78
N PHE A 51 -12.33 -15.68 -9.18
CA PHE A 51 -12.29 -14.43 -9.93
C PHE A 51 -10.95 -14.27 -10.64
N LEU A 52 -9.83 -14.32 -9.91
CA LEU A 52 -8.51 -14.09 -10.48
C LEU A 52 -8.12 -15.12 -11.56
N GLU A 53 -8.44 -16.41 -11.37
CA GLU A 53 -8.14 -17.49 -12.33
C GLU A 53 -8.88 -17.32 -13.67
N ARG A 54 -10.02 -16.61 -13.68
CA ARG A 54 -10.71 -16.25 -14.93
C ARG A 54 -9.96 -15.21 -15.75
N HIS A 55 -9.05 -14.47 -15.13
CA HIS A 55 -8.34 -13.34 -15.76
C HIS A 55 -6.84 -13.58 -15.93
N MET A 56 -6.22 -14.49 -15.18
CA MET A 56 -4.80 -14.84 -15.33
C MET A 56 -4.44 -16.21 -14.75
N GLU A 57 -3.24 -16.68 -15.06
CA GLU A 57 -2.61 -17.80 -14.34
C GLU A 57 -2.09 -17.33 -12.97
N LEU A 58 -2.41 -18.11 -11.93
CA LEU A 58 -1.97 -17.86 -10.56
C LEU A 58 -0.94 -18.90 -10.10
N VAL A 59 -0.14 -18.49 -9.11
CA VAL A 59 0.67 -19.40 -8.29
C VAL A 59 0.08 -19.39 -6.88
N ILE A 60 -0.48 -20.51 -6.46
CA ILE A 60 -1.01 -20.69 -5.11
C ILE A 60 0.03 -21.43 -4.28
N LEU A 61 0.63 -20.73 -3.32
CA LEU A 61 1.58 -21.32 -2.37
C LEU A 61 0.81 -21.91 -1.18
N ARG A 62 1.10 -23.16 -0.83
CA ARG A 62 0.55 -23.87 0.32
C ARG A 62 1.48 -24.98 0.80
N ARG A 63 1.58 -25.16 2.12
CA ARG A 63 2.23 -26.36 2.68
C ARG A 63 1.26 -27.54 2.65
N ALA A 64 1.79 -28.77 2.57
CA ALA A 64 0.98 -29.98 2.72
C ALA A 64 0.18 -29.94 4.04
N ASP A 65 -1.08 -30.37 3.97
CA ASP A 65 -2.03 -30.41 5.11
C ASP A 65 -2.35 -29.06 5.77
N SER A 66 -1.89 -27.94 5.18
CA SER A 66 -2.23 -26.59 5.63
C SER A 66 -3.44 -26.04 4.87
N ARG A 67 -4.34 -25.37 5.59
CA ARG A 67 -5.40 -24.55 4.98
C ARG A 67 -4.96 -23.12 4.69
N ALA A 68 -3.76 -22.74 5.15
CA ALA A 68 -3.20 -21.44 4.84
C ALA A 68 -2.69 -21.43 3.39
N GLN A 69 -3.08 -20.40 2.64
CA GLN A 69 -2.72 -20.26 1.22
C GLN A 69 -2.37 -18.81 0.90
N VAL A 70 -1.44 -18.64 -0.05
CA VAL A 70 -1.00 -17.33 -0.55
C VAL A 70 -1.09 -17.34 -2.07
N VAL A 71 -1.83 -16.39 -2.64
CA VAL A 71 -2.09 -16.28 -4.08
C VAL A 71 -1.17 -15.24 -4.67
N VAL A 72 -0.26 -15.67 -5.54
CA VAL A 72 0.71 -14.83 -6.24
C VAL A 72 0.30 -14.70 -7.70
N ALA A 73 0.37 -13.49 -8.25
CA ALA A 73 0.11 -13.21 -9.66
C ALA A 73 1.43 -12.93 -10.40
N PRO A 74 2.03 -13.93 -11.10
CA PRO A 74 3.24 -13.74 -11.90
C PRO A 74 3.15 -12.58 -12.90
N HIS A 75 1.98 -12.44 -13.53
CA HIS A 75 1.78 -11.43 -14.57
C HIS A 75 1.82 -9.99 -14.03
N TRP A 76 1.59 -9.81 -12.74
CA TRP A 76 1.61 -8.50 -12.08
C TRP A 76 2.83 -8.37 -11.16
N GLN A 77 4.02 -8.48 -11.76
CA GLN A 77 5.32 -8.33 -11.11
C GLN A 77 5.55 -9.28 -9.93
N GLY A 78 4.87 -10.43 -9.91
CA GLY A 78 4.95 -11.39 -8.82
C GLY A 78 4.37 -10.87 -7.49
N ARG A 79 3.36 -10.00 -7.56
CA ARG A 79 2.67 -9.50 -6.36
C ARG A 79 1.83 -10.59 -5.68
N VAL A 80 1.68 -10.49 -4.37
CA VAL A 80 0.71 -11.29 -3.62
C VAL A 80 -0.64 -10.59 -3.75
N MET A 81 -1.62 -11.27 -4.35
CA MET A 81 -2.96 -10.72 -4.53
C MET A 81 -3.78 -10.81 -3.26
N THR A 82 -3.72 -11.96 -2.59
CA THR A 82 -4.46 -12.23 -1.38
C THR A 82 -3.91 -13.48 -0.70
N SER A 83 -4.15 -13.62 0.60
CA SER A 83 -3.89 -14.83 1.35
C SER A 83 -5.06 -15.15 2.28
N THR A 84 -5.04 -16.35 2.85
CA THR A 84 -6.01 -16.78 3.85
C THR A 84 -5.37 -17.70 4.87
N ALA A 85 -5.86 -17.67 6.11
CA ALA A 85 -5.49 -18.65 7.13
C ALA A 85 -6.29 -19.96 7.00
N ASN A 86 -7.39 -19.95 6.23
CA ASN A 86 -8.30 -21.08 6.09
C ASN A 86 -9.01 -21.09 4.73
N SER A 87 -8.47 -21.81 3.76
CA SER A 87 -9.00 -21.88 2.39
C SER A 87 -10.43 -22.41 2.25
N ASP A 88 -10.95 -23.17 3.22
CA ASP A 88 -12.26 -23.80 3.09
C ASP A 88 -13.41 -22.84 3.38
N THR A 89 -13.17 -21.85 4.26
CA THR A 89 -14.22 -21.01 4.87
C THR A 89 -13.79 -19.58 5.16
N GLY A 90 -12.50 -19.27 5.02
CA GLY A 90 -11.92 -17.97 5.31
C GLY A 90 -12.14 -16.96 4.20
N ILE A 91 -11.80 -15.73 4.52
CA ILE A 91 -11.77 -14.62 3.55
C ILE A 91 -10.37 -14.50 2.95
N GLY A 92 -10.28 -13.83 1.80
CA GLY A 92 -9.02 -13.24 1.36
C GLY A 92 -8.76 -11.91 2.07
N TYR A 93 -7.51 -11.61 2.42
CA TYR A 93 -7.15 -10.37 3.15
C TYR A 93 -6.74 -9.20 2.25
N GLY A 94 -6.23 -9.50 1.05
CA GLY A 94 -5.80 -8.50 0.09
C GLY A 94 -6.99 -7.81 -0.59
N TRP A 95 -6.89 -6.52 -0.84
CA TRP A 95 -7.85 -5.80 -1.66
C TRP A 95 -7.62 -6.11 -3.14
N ILE A 96 -8.70 -6.37 -3.88
CA ILE A 96 -8.70 -6.73 -5.30
C ILE A 96 -9.65 -5.80 -6.04
N ASN A 97 -9.14 -5.11 -7.06
CA ASN A 97 -9.97 -4.23 -7.90
C ASN A 97 -10.67 -5.02 -9.00
N GLU A 98 -11.73 -5.75 -8.64
CA GLU A 98 -12.42 -6.62 -9.58
C GLU A 98 -12.96 -5.89 -10.81
N ALA A 99 -13.46 -4.66 -10.65
CA ALA A 99 -14.00 -3.88 -11.76
C ALA A 99 -12.92 -3.58 -12.82
N LEU A 100 -11.74 -3.15 -12.37
CA LEU A 100 -10.61 -2.91 -13.27
C LEU A 100 -10.13 -4.21 -13.91
N ILE A 101 -9.94 -5.26 -13.13
CA ILE A 101 -9.45 -6.56 -13.63
C ILE A 101 -10.43 -7.16 -14.65
N ALA A 102 -11.73 -7.09 -14.36
CA ALA A 102 -12.77 -7.61 -15.25
C ALA A 102 -12.90 -6.81 -16.55
N SER A 103 -12.55 -5.52 -16.55
CA SER A 103 -12.56 -4.70 -17.75
C SER A 103 -11.51 -5.16 -18.78
N GLY A 104 -10.38 -5.68 -18.31
CA GLY A 104 -9.22 -5.99 -19.16
C GLY A 104 -8.56 -4.76 -19.79
N GLU A 105 -8.98 -3.55 -19.42
CA GLU A 105 -8.47 -2.29 -19.94
C GLU A 105 -7.32 -1.75 -19.09
N LEU A 106 -6.30 -1.22 -19.76
CA LEU A 106 -5.27 -0.45 -19.07
C LEU A 106 -5.73 0.99 -18.86
N GLN A 107 -5.53 1.51 -17.65
CA GLN A 107 -5.80 2.89 -17.31
C GLN A 107 -4.56 3.78 -17.55
N PRO A 108 -4.76 5.08 -17.83
CA PRO A 108 -3.68 6.06 -17.75
C PRO A 108 -3.04 6.06 -16.37
N HIS A 109 -1.77 6.45 -16.30
CA HIS A 109 -1.00 6.66 -15.07
C HIS A 109 -0.66 5.41 -14.25
N ILE A 110 -1.65 4.61 -13.86
CA ILE A 110 -1.48 3.42 -13.01
C ILE A 110 -2.64 2.43 -13.15
N ASN A 111 -2.33 1.14 -13.10
CA ASN A 111 -3.30 0.06 -13.06
C ASN A 111 -3.41 -0.49 -11.63
N ALA A 112 -4.24 0.16 -10.81
CA ALA A 112 -4.46 -0.19 -9.41
C ALA A 112 -5.32 -1.46 -9.24
N VAL A 113 -4.78 -2.62 -9.63
CA VAL A 113 -5.43 -3.94 -9.57
C VAL A 113 -5.53 -4.53 -8.15
N GLY A 114 -4.79 -3.95 -7.19
CA GLY A 114 -4.73 -4.41 -5.81
C GLY A 114 -3.54 -5.31 -5.47
N GLY A 115 -3.67 -6.03 -4.36
CA GLY A 115 -2.68 -6.96 -3.81
C GLY A 115 -2.09 -6.52 -2.48
N GLU A 116 -1.94 -7.48 -1.55
CA GLU A 116 -1.38 -7.27 -0.21
C GLU A 116 0.15 -7.31 -0.13
N ASP A 117 0.84 -7.51 -1.25
CA ASP A 117 2.29 -7.24 -1.37
C ASP A 117 2.65 -6.94 -2.83
N ARG A 118 2.86 -5.66 -3.13
CA ARG A 118 3.27 -5.13 -4.44
C ARG A 118 4.69 -4.58 -4.38
N PHE A 119 5.53 -5.02 -5.32
CA PHE A 119 6.86 -4.44 -5.52
C PHE A 119 6.78 -3.06 -6.20
N TRP A 120 7.57 -2.12 -5.69
CA TRP A 120 7.68 -0.76 -6.21
C TRP A 120 9.10 -0.21 -6.07
N LEU A 121 9.37 0.91 -6.72
CA LEU A 121 10.61 1.65 -6.62
C LEU A 121 10.32 3.13 -6.37
N GLY A 122 11.13 3.77 -5.53
CA GLY A 122 11.17 5.22 -5.37
C GLY A 122 12.41 5.84 -6.02
N PRO A 123 12.48 7.19 -6.06
CA PRO A 123 11.47 8.13 -5.57
C PRO A 123 10.30 8.33 -6.54
N GLU A 124 9.11 8.63 -5.99
CA GLU A 124 7.93 8.97 -6.79
C GLU A 124 7.92 10.43 -7.27
N GLY A 125 8.46 11.35 -6.47
CA GLY A 125 8.51 12.78 -6.76
C GLY A 125 9.93 13.35 -6.70
N GLY A 126 10.05 14.66 -6.97
CA GLY A 126 11.30 15.40 -6.90
C GLY A 126 12.25 15.22 -8.09
N GLN A 127 13.39 15.91 -8.00
CA GLN A 127 14.40 16.00 -9.07
C GLN A 127 14.98 14.64 -9.49
N PHE A 128 14.80 13.59 -8.69
CA PHE A 128 15.28 12.24 -8.99
C PHE A 128 14.16 11.23 -9.22
N SER A 129 12.91 11.68 -9.38
CA SER A 129 11.75 10.83 -9.65
C SER A 129 11.94 9.99 -10.91
N ILE A 130 11.50 8.74 -10.89
CA ILE A 130 11.38 7.88 -12.09
C ILE A 130 9.97 7.90 -12.72
N PHE A 131 9.10 8.80 -12.27
CA PHE A 131 7.67 8.85 -12.63
C PHE A 131 7.29 10.10 -13.44
N PHE A 132 8.21 11.03 -13.62
CA PHE A 132 8.00 12.29 -14.34
C PHE A 132 9.08 12.47 -15.40
N GLN A 133 8.73 13.04 -16.56
CA GLN A 133 9.73 13.43 -17.55
C GLN A 133 10.41 14.73 -17.14
N ASN A 134 11.62 14.96 -17.66
CA ASN A 134 12.36 16.19 -17.41
C ASN A 134 11.54 17.43 -17.80
N ASN A 135 11.45 18.41 -16.91
CA ASN A 135 10.63 19.63 -16.99
C ASN A 135 9.12 19.46 -16.85
N ASP A 136 8.61 18.24 -16.61
CA ASP A 136 7.20 18.08 -16.26
C ASP A 136 6.91 18.77 -14.91
N PRO A 137 5.72 19.35 -14.75
CA PRO A 137 5.22 19.74 -13.43
C PRO A 137 4.92 18.47 -12.61
N PHE A 138 5.08 18.57 -11.29
CA PHE A 138 4.73 17.49 -10.37
C PHE A 138 3.23 17.50 -10.07
N ASP A 139 2.43 17.01 -11.02
CA ASP A 139 0.97 16.87 -10.91
C ASP A 139 0.48 15.52 -11.46
N LEU A 140 -0.81 15.23 -11.26
CA LEU A 140 -1.38 13.93 -11.62
C LEU A 140 -1.44 13.72 -13.13
N GLU A 141 -1.50 14.79 -13.93
CA GLU A 141 -1.58 14.71 -15.39
C GLU A 141 -0.26 14.22 -16.01
N HIS A 142 0.87 14.56 -15.38
CA HIS A 142 2.20 14.19 -15.89
C HIS A 142 2.81 12.98 -15.18
N TRP A 143 2.30 12.63 -14.00
CA TRP A 143 2.74 11.46 -13.27
C TRP A 143 2.44 10.18 -14.04
N GLN A 144 3.43 9.31 -14.23
CA GLN A 144 3.25 8.03 -14.92
C GLN A 144 4.05 6.92 -14.25
N THR A 145 3.37 5.83 -13.90
CA THR A 145 4.05 4.64 -13.39
C THR A 145 4.89 3.98 -14.49
N PRO A 146 6.18 3.68 -14.25
CA PRO A 146 6.99 2.89 -15.17
C PRO A 146 6.38 1.51 -15.44
N PRO A 147 6.37 1.02 -16.71
CA PRO A 147 5.81 -0.29 -17.04
C PRO A 147 6.35 -1.46 -16.21
N ALA A 148 7.63 -1.40 -15.80
CA ALA A 148 8.25 -2.41 -14.95
C ALA A 148 7.64 -2.55 -13.54
N LEU A 149 6.83 -1.58 -13.10
CA LEU A 149 6.17 -1.56 -11.79
C LEU A 149 4.63 -1.74 -11.90
N ASP A 150 4.09 -1.82 -13.13
CA ASP A 150 2.65 -1.77 -13.38
C ASP A 150 2.18 -2.86 -14.33
N THR A 151 2.70 -2.88 -15.56
CA THR A 151 2.11 -3.65 -16.67
C THR A 151 3.03 -4.74 -17.23
N THR A 152 4.34 -4.67 -16.96
CA THR A 152 5.30 -5.63 -17.50
C THR A 152 5.45 -6.83 -16.56
N PRO A 153 5.20 -8.06 -17.03
CA PRO A 153 5.35 -9.25 -16.20
C PRO A 153 6.82 -9.60 -15.97
N TYR A 154 7.10 -10.28 -14.86
CA TYR A 154 8.45 -10.77 -14.55
C TYR A 154 8.60 -12.24 -14.96
N GLU A 155 9.82 -12.63 -15.32
CA GLU A 155 10.12 -14.03 -15.67
C GLU A 155 10.14 -14.87 -14.39
N VAL A 156 9.40 -15.98 -14.36
CA VAL A 156 9.47 -16.95 -13.26
C VAL A 156 10.74 -17.78 -13.39
N THR A 157 11.63 -17.70 -12.40
CA THR A 157 12.91 -18.43 -12.39
C THR A 157 12.86 -19.71 -11.54
N THR A 158 11.98 -19.77 -10.54
CA THR A 158 11.79 -20.94 -9.67
C THR A 158 10.37 -20.96 -9.15
N ARG A 159 9.78 -22.15 -9.01
CA ARG A 159 8.44 -22.36 -8.43
C ARG A 159 8.36 -23.74 -7.78
N ASP A 160 7.84 -23.79 -6.56
CA ASP A 160 7.38 -24.99 -5.87
C ASP A 160 6.16 -24.65 -4.99
N ASP A 161 5.69 -25.62 -4.20
CA ASP A 161 4.49 -25.46 -3.36
C ASP A 161 4.63 -24.36 -2.28
N SER A 162 5.85 -23.99 -1.92
CA SER A 162 6.16 -23.06 -0.82
C SER A 162 6.76 -21.73 -1.26
N GLN A 163 7.18 -21.60 -2.52
CA GLN A 163 7.79 -20.39 -3.03
C GLN A 163 7.66 -20.20 -4.54
N VAL A 164 7.78 -18.95 -4.96
CA VAL A 164 7.98 -18.57 -6.36
C VAL A 164 8.98 -17.41 -6.44
N ALA A 165 9.89 -17.47 -7.41
CA ALA A 165 10.90 -16.46 -7.64
C ALA A 165 10.84 -15.93 -9.08
N PHE A 166 11.23 -14.67 -9.22
CA PHE A 166 11.11 -13.88 -10.43
C PHE A 166 12.40 -13.11 -10.71
N THR A 167 12.67 -12.84 -11.98
CA THR A 167 13.69 -11.89 -12.41
C THR A 167 13.16 -10.96 -13.50
N HIS A 168 13.65 -9.73 -13.51
CA HIS A 168 13.32 -8.74 -14.53
C HIS A 168 14.48 -7.76 -14.73
N HIS A 169 14.67 -7.34 -15.98
CA HIS A 169 15.67 -6.33 -16.34
C HIS A 169 14.96 -5.11 -16.91
N VAL A 170 15.30 -3.93 -16.40
CA VAL A 170 14.70 -2.66 -16.82
C VAL A 170 15.76 -1.57 -16.90
N THR A 171 15.57 -0.66 -17.86
CA THR A 171 16.25 0.65 -17.86
C THR A 171 15.25 1.70 -17.41
N LEU A 172 15.60 2.46 -16.38
CA LEU A 172 14.84 3.60 -15.89
C LEU A 172 15.63 4.89 -16.14
N THR A 173 14.92 5.98 -16.38
CA THR A 173 15.49 7.33 -16.45
C THR A 173 14.76 8.19 -15.45
N ASN A 174 15.49 8.93 -14.62
CA ASN A 174 14.88 9.85 -13.69
C ASN A 174 14.64 11.24 -14.30
N TYR A 175 13.94 12.09 -13.55
CA TYR A 175 13.63 13.47 -13.92
C TYR A 175 14.87 14.28 -14.29
N SER A 176 16.03 14.01 -13.68
CA SER A 176 17.33 14.65 -13.99
C SER A 176 18.12 13.94 -15.11
N ASP A 177 17.45 13.15 -15.94
CA ASP A 177 18.00 12.40 -17.08
C ASP A 177 19.09 11.37 -16.73
N SER A 178 19.21 11.00 -15.45
CA SER A 178 20.12 9.94 -15.02
C SER A 178 19.52 8.57 -15.31
N ARG A 179 20.33 7.69 -15.89
CA ARG A 179 19.93 6.35 -16.33
C ARG A 179 20.35 5.28 -15.33
N PHE A 180 19.41 4.39 -15.01
CA PHE A 180 19.59 3.22 -14.16
C PHE A 180 19.30 1.96 -14.98
N ASP A 181 20.30 1.10 -15.18
CA ASP A 181 20.10 -0.25 -15.70
C ASP A 181 20.01 -1.20 -14.50
N VAL A 182 18.82 -1.73 -14.25
CA VAL A 182 18.47 -2.44 -13.03
C VAL A 182 18.09 -3.89 -13.35
N ARG A 183 18.66 -4.84 -12.62
CA ARG A 183 18.06 -6.18 -12.47
C ARG A 183 17.27 -6.22 -11.17
N ILE A 184 16.02 -6.65 -11.26
CA ILE A 184 15.10 -6.85 -10.15
C ILE A 184 14.95 -8.35 -9.96
N ASP A 185 15.29 -8.85 -8.78
CA ASP A 185 15.07 -10.23 -8.38
C ASP A 185 14.09 -10.25 -7.20
N ARG A 186 13.00 -11.00 -7.32
CA ARG A 186 11.95 -11.06 -6.28
C ARG A 186 11.61 -12.51 -5.96
N ALA A 187 11.46 -12.84 -4.68
CA ALA A 187 10.96 -14.14 -4.25
C ALA A 187 9.84 -13.97 -3.24
N VAL A 188 8.75 -14.69 -3.43
CA VAL A 188 7.65 -14.82 -2.46
C VAL A 188 7.69 -16.23 -1.87
N ARG A 189 7.72 -16.34 -0.54
CA ARG A 189 7.84 -17.64 0.15
C ARG A 189 6.89 -17.71 1.34
N LEU A 190 6.34 -18.88 1.61
CA LEU A 190 5.66 -19.15 2.87
C LEU A 190 6.66 -19.13 4.02
N VAL A 191 6.31 -18.47 5.11
CA VAL A 191 7.07 -18.53 6.38
C VAL A 191 6.21 -19.13 7.48
N GLU A 192 6.80 -19.48 8.62
CA GLU A 192 6.05 -19.94 9.78
C GLU A 192 5.60 -18.74 10.61
N ALA A 193 4.41 -18.81 11.18
CA ALA A 193 3.88 -17.74 12.02
C ALA A 193 4.75 -17.46 13.26
N SER A 194 5.45 -18.48 13.77
CA SER A 194 6.45 -18.37 14.84
C SER A 194 7.67 -17.52 14.44
N GLY A 195 7.89 -17.28 13.14
CA GLY A 195 8.92 -16.39 12.63
C GLY A 195 8.75 -14.92 13.03
N LEU A 196 7.54 -14.53 13.48
CA LEU A 196 7.31 -13.21 14.09
C LEU A 196 8.07 -13.04 15.42
N GLY A 197 8.46 -14.15 16.07
CA GLY A 197 9.21 -14.14 17.33
C GLY A 197 8.33 -14.06 18.57
N VAL A 198 7.03 -14.34 18.44
CA VAL A 198 6.04 -14.33 19.53
C VAL A 198 5.33 -15.66 19.63
N ALA A 199 4.78 -15.99 20.81
CA ALA A 199 4.03 -17.22 20.98
C ALA A 199 2.64 -17.14 20.33
N ILE A 200 2.34 -18.05 19.41
CA ILE A 200 1.02 -18.10 18.73
C ILE A 200 0.10 -19.08 19.49
N PRO A 201 -1.03 -18.62 20.07
CA PRO A 201 -1.94 -19.51 20.77
C PRO A 201 -2.57 -20.55 19.81
N PRO A 202 -2.78 -21.81 20.24
CA PRO A 202 -3.31 -22.87 19.36
C PRO A 202 -4.70 -22.59 18.75
N SER A 203 -5.46 -21.68 19.37
CA SER A 203 -6.78 -21.26 18.88
C SER A 203 -6.72 -20.22 17.76
N VAL A 204 -5.54 -19.67 17.46
CA VAL A 204 -5.35 -18.64 16.44
C VAL A 204 -5.02 -19.31 15.12
N GLN A 205 -5.80 -19.00 14.08
CA GLN A 205 -5.48 -19.38 12.72
C GLN A 205 -4.52 -18.35 12.12
N SER A 206 -3.59 -18.79 11.27
CA SER A 206 -2.59 -17.88 10.71
C SER A 206 -2.14 -18.27 9.32
N VAL A 207 -1.75 -17.26 8.54
CA VAL A 207 -0.93 -17.39 7.34
C VAL A 207 0.16 -16.35 7.39
N ALA A 208 1.34 -16.70 6.87
CA ALA A 208 2.45 -15.78 6.80
C ALA A 208 3.30 -16.03 5.56
N TYR A 209 3.80 -14.96 4.96
CA TYR A 209 4.71 -15.01 3.83
C TYR A 209 5.76 -13.91 3.92
N GLU A 210 6.83 -14.09 3.16
CA GLU A 210 7.89 -13.10 2.94
C GLU A 210 7.98 -12.79 1.45
N SER A 211 8.09 -11.50 1.10
CA SER A 211 8.72 -11.08 -0.14
C SER A 211 10.15 -10.62 0.12
N GLU A 212 11.10 -11.24 -0.57
CA GLU A 212 12.51 -10.83 -0.63
C GLU A 212 12.74 -10.16 -1.97
N ASN A 213 13.15 -8.90 -1.95
CA ASN A 213 13.22 -8.05 -3.13
C ASN A 213 14.62 -7.49 -3.26
N THR A 214 15.28 -7.69 -4.40
CA THR A 214 16.66 -7.28 -4.63
C THR A 214 16.75 -6.45 -5.90
N ILE A 215 17.40 -5.30 -5.83
CA ILE A 215 17.82 -4.52 -6.99
C ILE A 215 19.33 -4.62 -7.16
N THR A 216 19.78 -4.79 -8.38
CA THR A 216 21.20 -4.84 -8.74
C THR A 216 21.50 -3.82 -9.83
N ASN A 217 22.54 -3.02 -9.63
CA ASN A 217 23.05 -2.15 -10.68
C ASN A 217 23.78 -2.99 -11.73
N VAL A 218 23.16 -3.19 -12.89
CA VAL A 218 23.76 -3.91 -14.02
C VAL A 218 24.28 -2.97 -15.11
N GLY A 219 24.24 -1.66 -14.85
CA GLY A 219 24.77 -0.61 -15.71
C GLY A 219 26.26 -0.35 -15.46
N PRO A 220 26.89 0.49 -16.30
CA PRO A 220 28.31 0.82 -16.18
C PRO A 220 28.58 1.93 -15.15
N ASN A 221 27.56 2.68 -14.73
CA ASN A 221 27.71 3.87 -13.89
C ASN A 221 27.36 3.58 -12.43
N VAL A 222 28.05 4.25 -11.50
CA VAL A 222 27.69 4.23 -10.08
C VAL A 222 26.41 5.04 -9.86
N TRP A 223 25.52 4.57 -8.98
CA TRP A 223 24.39 5.37 -8.50
C TRP A 223 24.85 6.25 -7.34
N ALA A 224 24.76 7.57 -7.51
CA ALA A 224 25.30 8.53 -6.58
C ALA A 224 24.25 9.57 -6.14
N PRO A 225 24.33 10.13 -4.92
CA PRO A 225 23.35 11.08 -4.40
C PRO A 225 23.08 12.32 -5.28
N ASP A 226 24.06 12.74 -6.08
CA ASP A 226 23.95 13.90 -6.99
C ASP A 226 23.24 13.59 -8.31
N THR A 227 23.11 12.31 -8.66
CA THR A 227 22.45 11.82 -9.88
C THR A 227 21.14 11.07 -9.59
N GLY A 228 20.81 10.89 -8.32
CA GLY A 228 19.64 10.16 -7.86
C GLY A 228 19.97 8.75 -7.40
N LEU A 229 19.20 8.29 -6.41
CA LEU A 229 19.28 6.94 -5.87
C LEU A 229 17.88 6.33 -5.91
N LEU A 230 17.81 5.03 -6.19
CA LEU A 230 16.56 4.27 -6.11
C LEU A 230 16.40 3.66 -4.71
N SER A 231 15.17 3.40 -4.30
CA SER A 231 14.87 2.53 -3.16
C SER A 231 13.83 1.48 -3.54
N ILE A 232 13.81 0.37 -2.82
CA ILE A 232 12.72 -0.59 -2.87
C ILE A 232 11.61 -0.11 -1.94
N TRP A 233 10.37 -0.20 -2.40
CA TRP A 233 9.19 0.12 -1.61
C TRP A 233 8.16 -0.99 -1.82
N ILE A 234 7.64 -1.56 -0.73
CA ILE A 234 6.64 -2.62 -0.75
C ILE A 234 5.33 -2.07 -0.19
N LEU A 235 4.26 -2.18 -0.99
CA LEU A 235 2.92 -1.70 -0.65
C LEU A 235 2.00 -2.90 -0.46
N GLY A 236 1.43 -3.04 0.73
CA GLY A 236 0.39 -4.03 0.98
C GLY A 236 -0.99 -3.39 1.02
N MET A 237 -1.83 -3.64 0.01
CA MET A 237 -3.21 -3.14 -0.07
C MET A 237 -4.18 -4.14 0.55
N PHE A 238 -4.78 -3.80 1.68
CA PHE A 238 -5.61 -4.70 2.47
C PHE A 238 -7.10 -4.30 2.47
N LYS A 239 -7.98 -5.28 2.64
CA LYS A 239 -9.42 -5.02 2.84
C LYS A 239 -9.64 -4.24 4.14
N HIS A 240 -10.27 -3.06 4.05
CA HIS A 240 -10.61 -2.22 5.19
C HIS A 240 -11.90 -2.69 5.90
N SER A 241 -12.18 -2.11 7.07
CA SER A 241 -13.50 -2.13 7.71
C SER A 241 -13.72 -0.79 8.44
N PRO A 242 -14.98 -0.46 8.80
CA PRO A 242 -15.28 0.72 9.62
C PRO A 242 -14.58 0.77 11.00
N LYS A 243 -13.95 -0.34 11.43
CA LYS A 243 -13.25 -0.46 12.71
C LYS A 243 -11.77 -0.80 12.55
N THR A 244 -11.22 -0.71 11.34
CA THR A 244 -9.81 -1.01 11.10
C THR A 244 -8.92 0.12 11.61
N VAL A 245 -7.95 -0.25 12.45
CA VAL A 245 -6.97 0.68 13.03
C VAL A 245 -5.57 0.17 12.73
N VAL A 246 -4.75 1.01 12.11
CA VAL A 246 -3.32 0.81 11.90
C VAL A 246 -2.57 1.15 13.20
N ILE A 247 -1.53 0.38 13.50
CA ILE A 247 -0.78 0.37 14.76
C ILE A 247 0.70 0.47 14.39
N ILE A 248 1.36 1.54 14.82
CA ILE A 248 2.78 1.79 14.49
C ILE A 248 3.56 2.14 15.77
N PRO A 249 4.33 1.20 16.33
CA PRO A 249 5.25 1.51 17.41
C PRO A 249 6.43 2.34 16.88
N PHE A 250 6.86 3.34 17.65
CA PHE A 250 7.93 4.26 17.26
C PHE A 250 8.95 4.46 18.39
N ARG A 251 10.17 4.87 18.02
CA ARG A 251 11.24 5.20 18.96
C ARG A 251 10.94 6.53 19.67
N ALA A 252 10.84 6.48 21.00
CA ALA A 252 10.71 7.66 21.84
C ALA A 252 11.97 8.54 21.79
N GLY A 253 11.79 9.85 21.94
CA GLY A 253 12.87 10.83 22.00
C GLY A 253 12.42 12.20 21.50
N SER A 254 13.21 13.24 21.74
CA SER A 254 12.89 14.61 21.31
C SER A 254 12.85 14.74 19.79
N GLU A 255 12.02 15.65 19.30
CA GLU A 255 11.94 15.96 17.86
C GLU A 255 13.25 16.56 17.34
N ASP A 256 13.95 17.35 18.15
CA ASP A 256 15.27 17.89 17.79
C ASP A 256 16.31 16.81 17.41
N ASN A 257 16.18 15.60 17.97
CA ASN A 257 17.15 14.52 17.75
C ASN A 257 16.69 13.48 16.73
N LEU A 258 15.38 13.20 16.67
CA LEU A 258 14.82 12.09 15.88
C LEU A 258 13.83 12.54 14.80
N GLY A 259 13.62 13.86 14.64
CA GLY A 259 12.60 14.42 13.77
C GLY A 259 11.18 14.32 14.37
N PRO A 260 10.15 14.82 13.66
CA PRO A 260 8.76 14.69 14.09
C PRO A 260 8.38 13.22 14.29
N ILE A 261 7.40 12.94 15.16
CA ILE A 261 6.94 11.55 15.39
C ILE A 261 6.33 10.95 14.12
N VAL A 262 5.62 11.76 13.34
CA VAL A 262 4.88 11.37 12.14
C VAL A 262 4.89 12.50 11.13
N ASN A 263 5.09 12.16 9.87
CA ASN A 263 4.78 12.99 8.72
C ASN A 263 3.33 12.71 8.30
N ASP A 264 2.45 13.68 8.42
CA ASP A 264 1.03 13.54 8.08
C ASP A 264 0.55 14.63 7.12
N ALA A 265 1.44 15.09 6.25
CA ALA A 265 1.23 16.21 5.34
C ALA A 265 0.97 15.81 3.87
N TYR A 266 1.19 14.54 3.49
CA TYR A 266 1.11 14.04 2.10
C TYR A 266 -0.15 14.47 1.32
N PHE A 267 -1.33 14.41 1.96
CA PHE A 267 -2.61 14.82 1.36
C PHE A 267 -3.29 15.92 2.19
N GLY A 268 -2.47 16.74 2.87
CA GLY A 268 -2.90 17.62 3.93
C GLY A 268 -2.92 16.94 5.30
N LYS A 269 -3.02 17.76 6.34
CA LYS A 269 -2.95 17.34 7.75
C LYS A 269 -4.03 16.29 8.06
N VAL A 270 -3.62 15.17 8.65
CA VAL A 270 -4.56 14.14 9.11
C VAL A 270 -5.34 14.65 10.34
N PRO A 271 -6.69 14.54 10.35
CA PRO A 271 -7.51 14.98 11.48
C PRO A 271 -7.24 14.22 12.79
N ASP A 272 -7.37 14.92 13.92
CA ASP A 272 -7.10 14.37 15.27
C ASP A 272 -8.00 13.18 15.67
N ASP A 273 -9.19 13.04 15.05
CA ASP A 273 -10.11 11.91 15.27
C ASP A 273 -9.76 10.66 14.43
N ARG A 274 -8.74 10.77 13.57
CA ARG A 274 -8.20 9.70 12.74
C ARG A 274 -6.76 9.33 13.07
N LEU A 275 -6.04 10.16 13.81
CA LEU A 275 -4.65 9.92 14.17
C LEU A 275 -4.41 10.30 15.63
N THR A 276 -4.00 9.33 16.44
CA THR A 276 -3.65 9.58 17.84
C THR A 276 -2.38 8.85 18.23
N ILE A 277 -1.65 9.43 19.17
CA ILE A 277 -0.47 8.81 19.79
C ILE A 277 -0.82 8.47 21.25
N ARG A 278 -0.50 7.25 21.69
CA ARG A 278 -0.54 6.88 23.11
C ARG A 278 0.76 6.17 23.47
N ASN A 279 1.48 6.70 24.45
CA ASN A 279 2.84 6.26 24.78
C ASN A 279 3.74 6.30 23.54
N THR A 280 4.34 5.17 23.16
CA THR A 280 5.23 5.00 22.01
C THR A 280 4.55 4.28 20.85
N VAL A 281 3.22 4.37 20.75
CA VAL A 281 2.42 3.75 19.68
C VAL A 281 1.50 4.79 19.06
N LEU A 282 1.52 4.82 17.74
CA LEU A 282 0.65 5.61 16.89
C LEU A 282 -0.52 4.74 16.42
N PHE A 283 -1.72 5.32 16.41
CA PHE A 283 -2.94 4.68 15.92
C PHE A 283 -3.55 5.53 14.82
N PHE A 284 -3.82 4.91 13.67
CA PHE A 284 -4.32 5.58 12.48
C PHE A 284 -5.59 4.89 11.96
N ARG A 285 -6.65 5.66 11.67
CA ARG A 285 -7.92 5.14 11.18
C ARG A 285 -7.80 4.73 9.71
N ALA A 286 -8.04 3.46 9.44
CA ALA A 286 -7.88 2.83 8.12
C ALA A 286 -9.20 2.22 7.64
N ASP A 287 -10.25 3.03 7.64
CA ASP A 287 -11.64 2.64 7.41
C ASP A 287 -12.15 2.86 5.98
N GLY A 288 -11.28 3.22 5.05
CA GLY A 288 -11.63 3.48 3.65
C GLY A 288 -12.55 4.69 3.43
N ALA A 289 -12.75 5.56 4.43
CA ALA A 289 -13.73 6.65 4.37
C ALA A 289 -13.11 8.05 4.24
N TYR A 290 -11.79 8.19 4.25
CA TYR A 290 -11.10 9.48 4.11
C TYR A 290 -9.69 9.33 3.58
N ARG A 291 -9.41 9.98 2.44
CA ARG A 291 -8.08 9.96 1.86
C ARG A 291 -7.07 10.59 2.79
N SER A 292 -6.12 9.80 3.27
CA SER A 292 -5.05 10.27 4.16
C SER A 292 -3.84 9.37 4.07
N LYS A 293 -2.65 9.93 4.32
CA LYS A 293 -1.40 9.18 4.37
C LYS A 293 -0.53 9.71 5.49
N ILE A 294 0.12 8.79 6.17
CA ILE A 294 1.14 9.08 7.19
C ILE A 294 2.46 8.42 6.82
N GLY A 295 3.54 8.93 7.38
CA GLY A 295 4.89 8.40 7.23
C GLY A 295 5.72 8.54 8.50
N LEU A 296 6.66 7.64 8.69
CA LEU A 296 7.64 7.70 9.76
C LEU A 296 9.05 7.56 9.19
N SER A 297 9.93 8.47 9.61
CA SER A 297 11.34 8.45 9.27
C SER A 297 12.03 7.17 9.76
N PRO A 298 13.18 6.76 9.20
CA PRO A 298 13.94 5.62 9.71
C PRO A 298 14.42 5.81 11.15
N GLN A 299 14.57 7.06 11.62
CA GLN A 299 14.96 7.38 13.00
C GLN A 299 13.82 7.11 13.99
N ARG A 300 12.56 7.35 13.60
CA ARG A 300 11.36 7.05 14.40
C ARG A 300 10.89 5.61 14.27
N SER A 301 11.07 5.00 13.11
CA SER A 301 10.51 3.69 12.82
C SER A 301 11.11 2.57 13.69
N THR A 302 10.30 1.56 13.95
CA THR A 302 10.73 0.25 14.45
C THR A 302 10.44 -0.78 13.36
N PRO A 303 11.10 -1.97 13.32
CA PRO A 303 10.97 -2.92 12.21
C PRO A 303 9.64 -3.69 12.20
N VAL A 304 8.56 -3.08 12.70
CA VAL A 304 7.22 -3.66 12.75
C VAL A 304 6.14 -2.58 12.68
N LEU A 305 5.07 -2.88 11.95
CA LEU A 305 3.81 -2.14 11.92
C LEU A 305 2.67 -3.14 11.72
N GLY A 306 1.43 -2.73 11.91
CA GLY A 306 0.31 -3.63 11.68
C GLY A 306 -1.03 -2.92 11.67
N SER A 307 -2.09 -3.71 11.64
CA SER A 307 -3.46 -3.24 11.75
C SER A 307 -4.33 -4.27 12.46
N TYR A 308 -5.40 -3.80 13.08
CA TYR A 308 -6.42 -4.66 13.66
C TYR A 308 -7.79 -4.28 13.13
N ASP A 309 -8.49 -5.28 12.59
CA ASP A 309 -9.89 -5.19 12.20
C ASP A 309 -10.75 -5.89 13.26
N ALA A 310 -11.43 -5.09 14.08
CA ALA A 310 -12.30 -5.60 15.14
C ALA A 310 -13.59 -6.25 14.61
N THR A 311 -13.98 -5.96 13.36
CA THR A 311 -15.16 -6.55 12.72
C THR A 311 -14.90 -8.01 12.34
N ARG A 312 -13.69 -8.29 11.87
CA ARG A 312 -13.25 -9.63 11.43
C ARG A 312 -12.44 -10.38 12.48
N GLN A 313 -12.06 -9.70 13.57
CA GLN A 313 -11.09 -10.19 14.54
C GLN A 313 -9.79 -10.66 13.87
N LEU A 314 -9.30 -9.81 12.98
CA LEU A 314 -8.11 -10.04 12.15
C LEU A 314 -7.01 -9.08 12.58
N LEU A 315 -5.86 -9.64 12.95
CA LEU A 315 -4.63 -8.90 13.19
C LEU A 315 -3.69 -9.12 12.00
N THR A 316 -3.30 -8.04 11.33
CA THR A 316 -2.25 -8.04 10.32
C THR A 316 -0.99 -7.43 10.93
N VAL A 317 0.14 -8.11 10.78
CA VAL A 317 1.45 -7.63 11.22
C VAL A 317 2.40 -7.68 10.04
N VAL A 318 3.11 -6.57 9.81
CA VAL A 318 4.21 -6.49 8.86
C VAL A 318 5.51 -6.34 9.63
N ARG A 319 6.47 -7.20 9.34
CA ARG A 319 7.87 -7.09 9.79
C ARG A 319 8.75 -6.86 8.57
N TYR A 320 9.77 -6.02 8.69
CA TYR A 320 10.59 -5.64 7.55
C TYR A 320 12.04 -5.34 7.94
N ASP A 321 12.92 -5.27 6.94
CA ASP A 321 14.30 -4.86 7.14
C ASP A 321 14.39 -3.35 7.45
N LEU A 322 14.93 -3.02 8.62
CA LEU A 322 15.28 -1.67 9.01
C LEU A 322 16.75 -1.65 9.44
N PRO A 323 17.70 -1.47 8.52
CA PRO A 323 19.13 -1.52 8.82
C PRO A 323 19.52 -0.46 9.86
N GLU A 324 20.28 -0.88 10.88
CA GLU A 324 20.76 0.04 11.91
C GLU A 324 21.70 1.11 11.30
N GLY A 325 21.47 2.37 11.66
CA GLY A 325 22.29 3.50 11.21
C GLY A 325 21.99 4.00 9.79
N ALA A 326 21.13 3.33 9.01
CA ALA A 326 20.69 3.85 7.73
C ALA A 326 19.72 5.03 7.92
N THR A 327 20.09 6.19 7.37
CA THR A 327 19.31 7.44 7.48
C THR A 327 18.73 7.90 6.15
N ASP A 328 19.38 7.52 5.05
CA ASP A 328 19.05 8.03 3.72
C ASP A 328 17.93 7.20 3.11
N TYR A 329 16.74 7.78 3.03
CA TYR A 329 15.52 7.17 2.48
C TYR A 329 14.92 8.14 1.47
N VAL A 330 14.55 7.66 0.29
CA VAL A 330 14.08 8.57 -0.76
C VAL A 330 12.78 9.28 -0.34
N ASN A 331 12.72 10.60 -0.57
CA ASN A 331 11.52 11.39 -0.32
C ASN A 331 10.61 11.35 -1.56
N SER A 332 9.34 11.00 -1.37
CA SER A 332 8.35 10.82 -2.45
C SER A 332 7.35 11.98 -2.57
N MET A 333 7.58 13.12 -1.91
CA MET A 333 6.75 14.32 -2.08
C MET A 333 6.86 14.88 -3.50
N TRP A 334 5.73 15.33 -4.06
CA TRP A 334 5.62 15.86 -5.43
C TRP A 334 6.02 17.34 -5.50
N GLU A 335 7.29 17.60 -5.22
CA GLU A 335 7.91 18.93 -5.22
C GLU A 335 9.40 18.80 -5.49
N PHE A 336 10.08 19.89 -5.84
CA PHE A 336 11.54 19.91 -5.76
C PHE A 336 11.95 19.90 -4.30
N GLN A 337 12.84 18.98 -3.94
CA GLN A 337 13.17 18.68 -2.55
C GLN A 337 14.57 19.20 -2.23
N ASP A 338 14.69 19.97 -1.16
CA ASP A 338 16.00 20.37 -0.61
C ASP A 338 16.75 19.15 -0.04
N GLU A 339 16.01 18.20 0.55
CA GLU A 339 16.53 16.97 1.15
C GLU A 339 15.89 15.72 0.51
N PRO A 340 16.29 15.32 -0.70
CA PRO A 340 15.66 14.22 -1.44
C PRO A 340 15.84 12.83 -0.81
N TYR A 341 16.70 12.71 0.21
CA TYR A 341 16.94 11.48 0.95
C TYR A 341 16.49 11.54 2.43
N ALA A 342 15.65 12.53 2.77
CA ALA A 342 15.00 12.64 4.08
C ALA A 342 13.55 12.13 4.05
N GLY A 343 13.35 10.94 3.46
CA GLY A 343 12.06 10.29 3.32
C GLY A 343 11.69 9.36 4.49
N ASP A 344 10.57 8.68 4.31
CA ASP A 344 9.99 7.79 5.32
C ASP A 344 10.36 6.32 5.05
N ALA A 345 10.59 5.56 6.14
CA ALA A 345 10.85 4.13 6.10
C ALA A 345 9.56 3.29 6.16
N VAL A 346 8.52 3.85 6.75
CA VAL A 346 7.19 3.27 6.90
C VAL A 346 6.17 4.30 6.48
N ASN A 347 5.15 3.84 5.75
CA ASN A 347 3.99 4.64 5.43
C ASN A 347 2.70 3.84 5.65
N SER A 348 1.60 4.56 5.80
CA SER A 348 0.27 3.96 5.74
C SER A 348 -0.70 4.91 5.07
N TYR A 349 -1.46 4.38 4.11
CA TYR A 349 -2.46 5.10 3.34
C TYR A 349 -3.86 4.57 3.67
N ASN A 350 -4.85 5.46 3.68
CA ASN A 350 -6.27 5.11 3.73
C ASN A 350 -6.94 5.63 2.46
N ASP A 351 -7.48 4.73 1.63
CA ASP A 351 -8.17 5.10 0.40
C ASP A 351 -9.64 5.43 0.69
N GLY A 352 -9.94 6.73 0.71
CA GLY A 352 -11.31 7.22 0.75
C GLY A 352 -11.55 8.29 -0.32
N PRO A 353 -12.76 8.85 -0.40
CA PRO A 353 -13.07 9.91 -1.35
C PRO A 353 -12.05 11.06 -1.27
N PRO A 354 -11.42 11.48 -2.39
CA PRO A 354 -10.45 12.57 -2.39
C PRO A 354 -11.10 13.95 -2.22
N SER A 355 -12.39 14.05 -2.53
CA SER A 355 -13.22 15.24 -2.35
C SER A 355 -14.68 14.85 -2.22
N PRO A 356 -15.56 15.71 -1.67
CA PRO A 356 -17.00 15.42 -1.61
C PRO A 356 -17.57 15.04 -2.98
N GLY A 357 -18.23 13.88 -3.06
CA GLY A 357 -18.85 13.36 -4.28
C GLY A 357 -17.91 12.68 -5.29
N ALA A 358 -16.59 12.66 -5.06
CA ALA A 358 -15.65 11.89 -5.88
C ALA A 358 -15.59 10.43 -5.42
N ALA A 359 -15.45 9.50 -6.37
CA ALA A 359 -15.22 8.10 -6.04
C ALA A 359 -13.78 7.90 -5.52
N ALA A 360 -13.63 7.04 -4.52
CA ALA A 360 -12.32 6.49 -4.15
C ALA A 360 -11.84 5.52 -5.25
N LEU A 361 -10.55 5.17 -5.29
CA LEU A 361 -10.04 4.13 -6.21
C LEU A 361 -10.68 2.77 -5.88
N GLY A 362 -10.89 2.55 -4.60
CA GLY A 362 -11.74 1.54 -3.99
C GLY A 362 -11.32 1.44 -2.54
N PRO A 363 -12.24 1.27 -1.57
CA PRO A 363 -11.83 1.46 -0.21
C PRO A 363 -10.90 0.32 0.23
N PHE A 364 -9.64 0.67 0.49
CA PHE A 364 -8.58 -0.17 1.05
C PHE A 364 -7.71 0.68 1.97
N TYR A 365 -6.77 0.05 2.65
CA TYR A 365 -5.68 0.74 3.33
C TYR A 365 -4.36 0.05 3.02
N GLU A 366 -3.26 0.77 3.21
CA GLU A 366 -1.93 0.27 2.94
C GLU A 366 -1.08 0.19 4.21
N LEU A 367 -0.29 -0.88 4.30
CA LEU A 367 0.89 -0.94 5.15
C LEU A 367 2.11 -1.01 4.23
N GLU A 368 3.00 -0.04 4.38
CA GLU A 368 4.06 0.18 3.41
C GLU A 368 5.42 0.21 4.11
N THR A 369 6.43 -0.42 3.50
CA THR A 369 7.80 -0.38 4.01
C THR A 369 8.80 -0.12 2.90
N SER A 370 9.83 0.66 3.21
CA SER A 370 10.86 1.07 2.26
C SER A 370 12.25 0.59 2.69
N SER A 371 13.11 0.36 1.72
CA SER A 371 14.54 0.21 1.93
C SER A 371 15.22 1.59 2.01
N PRO A 372 16.47 1.65 2.50
CA PRO A 372 17.33 2.82 2.29
C PRO A 372 17.52 3.13 0.80
N ALA A 373 17.92 4.36 0.51
CA ALA A 373 18.35 4.81 -0.81
C ALA A 373 19.66 4.09 -1.21
N ALA A 374 19.69 3.52 -2.41
CA ALA A 374 20.71 2.56 -2.82
C ALA A 374 21.87 3.20 -3.60
N ALA A 375 22.97 3.54 -2.92
CA ALA A 375 24.22 3.98 -3.57
C ALA A 375 25.03 2.77 -4.10
N LEU A 376 24.62 2.22 -5.25
CA LEU A 376 25.17 0.99 -5.81
C LEU A 376 26.24 1.24 -6.88
N THR A 377 27.40 0.60 -6.72
CA THR A 377 28.39 0.46 -7.78
C THR A 377 28.00 -0.64 -8.79
N PRO A 378 28.56 -0.67 -10.01
CA PRO A 378 28.27 -1.74 -10.98
C PRO A 378 28.46 -3.15 -10.40
N GLY A 379 27.42 -3.97 -10.53
CA GLY A 379 27.35 -5.33 -9.99
C GLY A 379 26.94 -5.43 -8.52
N GLN A 380 26.80 -4.30 -7.80
CA GLN A 380 26.35 -4.29 -6.41
C GLN A 380 24.82 -4.36 -6.33
N SER A 381 24.34 -4.93 -5.23
CA SER A 381 22.91 -5.12 -4.96
C SER A 381 22.50 -4.55 -3.61
N LEU A 382 21.21 -4.22 -3.49
CA LEU A 382 20.51 -3.98 -2.23
C LEU A 382 19.30 -4.91 -2.16
N THR A 383 19.03 -5.47 -0.99
CA THR A 383 17.89 -6.35 -0.72
C THR A 383 17.02 -5.78 0.39
N HIS A 384 15.70 -5.93 0.26
CA HIS A 384 14.69 -5.56 1.24
C HIS A 384 13.69 -6.70 1.44
N LYS A 385 13.57 -7.19 2.67
CA LYS A 385 12.57 -8.18 3.05
C LYS A 385 11.35 -7.51 3.69
N HIS A 386 10.19 -8.01 3.31
CA HIS A 386 8.89 -7.64 3.86
C HIS A 386 8.15 -8.94 4.20
N GLN A 387 7.74 -9.10 5.45
CA GLN A 387 7.04 -10.27 5.95
C GLN A 387 5.65 -9.85 6.42
N THR A 388 4.62 -10.49 5.88
CA THR A 388 3.22 -10.24 6.27
C THR A 388 2.70 -11.44 7.03
N TYR A 389 2.08 -11.18 8.17
CA TYR A 389 1.46 -12.17 9.04
C TYR A 389 0.00 -11.79 9.26
N HIS A 390 -0.90 -12.74 9.03
CA HIS A 390 -2.31 -12.60 9.38
C HIS A 390 -2.66 -13.58 10.49
N PHE A 391 -3.38 -13.09 11.50
CA PHE A 391 -3.86 -13.87 12.64
C PHE A 391 -5.35 -13.65 12.82
N GLU A 392 -6.11 -14.75 12.77
CA GLU A 392 -7.54 -14.76 13.05
C GLU A 392 -7.81 -15.46 14.38
N GLY A 393 -8.57 -14.80 15.26
CA GLY A 393 -8.92 -15.38 16.55
C GLY A 393 -9.69 -14.41 17.44
N THR A 394 -10.17 -14.90 18.57
CA THR A 394 -10.88 -14.03 19.52
C THR A 394 -9.97 -12.91 20.03
N LYS A 395 -10.57 -11.79 20.47
CA LYS A 395 -9.82 -10.71 21.15
C LYS A 395 -8.90 -11.24 22.25
N VAL A 396 -9.36 -12.23 23.04
CA VAL A 396 -8.56 -12.83 24.12
C VAL A 396 -7.36 -13.60 23.58
N SER A 397 -7.54 -14.32 22.47
CA SER A 397 -6.48 -15.11 21.84
C SER A 397 -5.46 -14.25 21.09
N LEU A 398 -5.86 -13.10 20.54
CA LEU A 398 -4.98 -12.20 19.80
C LEU A 398 -4.21 -11.23 20.70
N ASP A 399 -4.77 -10.86 21.86
CA ASP A 399 -4.17 -9.87 22.77
C ASP A 399 -2.71 -10.20 23.18
N PRO A 400 -2.31 -11.46 23.46
CA PRO A 400 -0.90 -11.77 23.74
C PRO A 400 0.05 -11.44 22.58
N ILE A 401 -0.37 -11.73 21.34
CA ILE A 401 0.41 -11.39 20.13
C ILE A 401 0.55 -9.88 20.05
N VAL A 402 -0.54 -9.13 20.22
CA VAL A 402 -0.53 -7.66 20.17
C VAL A 402 0.39 -7.06 21.24
N GLN A 403 0.31 -7.55 22.49
CA GLN A 403 1.13 -7.04 23.58
C GLN A 403 2.62 -7.26 23.34
N GLU A 404 3.00 -8.45 22.87
CA GLU A 404 4.41 -8.77 22.62
C GLU A 404 4.96 -8.06 21.38
N THR A 405 4.14 -7.88 20.34
CA THR A 405 4.55 -7.21 19.09
C THR A 405 4.55 -5.68 19.18
N PHE A 406 3.52 -5.08 19.79
CA PHE A 406 3.29 -3.63 19.74
C PHE A 406 3.41 -2.94 21.10
N GLY A 407 3.55 -3.69 22.21
CA GLY A 407 3.65 -3.11 23.56
C GLY A 407 2.36 -2.50 24.09
N VAL A 408 1.21 -2.79 23.47
CA VAL A 408 -0.12 -2.30 23.88
C VAL A 408 -1.12 -3.44 23.91
N SER A 409 -2.25 -3.27 24.62
CA SER A 409 -3.34 -4.24 24.56
C SER A 409 -4.24 -4.00 23.35
N LEU A 410 -4.90 -5.05 22.88
CA LEU A 410 -5.95 -4.98 21.87
C LEU A 410 -7.12 -4.10 22.34
N ASN A 411 -7.37 -4.03 23.65
CA ASN A 411 -8.31 -3.05 24.19
C ASN A 411 -7.88 -1.59 23.96
N THR A 412 -6.58 -1.31 24.01
CA THR A 412 -6.03 0.02 23.73
C THR A 412 -6.26 0.37 22.26
N ILE A 413 -6.06 -0.57 21.34
CA ILE A 413 -6.30 -0.37 19.90
C ILE A 413 -7.77 0.00 19.64
N VAL A 414 -8.72 -0.81 20.11
CA VAL A 414 -10.16 -0.61 19.83
C VAL A 414 -10.76 0.63 20.50
N THR A 415 -10.05 1.23 21.44
CA THR A 415 -10.47 2.47 22.12
C THR A 415 -9.53 3.64 21.82
N ALA A 416 -8.59 3.47 20.88
CA ALA A 416 -7.59 4.48 20.56
C ALA A 416 -8.24 5.74 19.99
N LEU A 417 -9.15 5.54 19.04
CA LEU A 417 -9.82 6.58 18.27
C LEU A 417 -11.32 6.60 18.63
N PRO A 418 -11.99 7.75 18.49
CA PRO A 418 -13.39 7.94 18.90
C PRO A 418 -14.41 7.11 18.11
#